data_AF-A0A161SQB1-F1
#
_entry.id   AF-A0A161SQB1-F1
#
_cell.length_a   1.000
_cell.length_b   1.000
_cell.length_c   1.000
_cell.angle_alpha   90.00
_cell.angle_beta   90.00
_cell.angle_gamma   90.00
#
_symmetry.space_group_name_H-M   'P 1'
#
loop_
_entity.id
_entity.type
_entity.pdbx_description
1 polymer ?
#
loop_
_entity_poly.entity_id
_entity_poly.type
_entity_poly.pdbx_seq_one_letter_code
_entity_poly.pdbx_strand_id
1 'polypeptide(L)'
;MILSVLLFVVVVAGGLGFFWVVTQLEEARTQIEDQQQKITDQQQRLDEQQEMIDRKEQFGAAMDDLYATVDPLVGLPYSTIVPWNRVENLAESAWNHRRNATGLGQDVEVLKELTAEISGQSAGVAEQAASNASGTAWEATLDSIGRGWVSTVFDDTTPCGATAMACVTSTDPFTVHVRADTRTDPAMTDWIRTGAAYHEYAHVLQFTNPGPTDAALASFGGDVETMADCYALTFLDGWSLDHEVSIDEYSYYEVSVGYGYTCDASQRQVIRDWVGRLGVTRQTVGG
;
A
#
# COMPACT_ATOMS: atom_id res chain seq x y z
N MET A 1 -59.17 -60.25 -64.35
CA MET A 1 -58.93 -59.89 -62.94
C MET A 1 -57.42 -59.95 -62.61
N ILE A 2 -56.57 -59.31 -63.42
CA ILE A 2 -55.09 -59.38 -63.29
C ILE A 2 -54.46 -57.97 -63.35
N LEU A 3 -55.12 -56.99 -63.95
CA LEU A 3 -54.65 -55.59 -64.00
C LEU A 3 -54.69 -54.87 -62.63
N SER A 4 -55.58 -55.27 -61.72
CA SER A 4 -55.75 -54.60 -60.41
C SER A 4 -54.68 -54.99 -59.38
N VAL A 5 -53.97 -56.11 -59.58
CA VAL A 5 -52.97 -56.62 -58.64
C VAL A 5 -51.58 -56.03 -58.92
N LEU A 6 -51.25 -55.76 -60.19
CA LEU A 6 -49.99 -55.13 -60.57
C LEU A 6 -49.91 -53.64 -60.18
N LEU A 7 -51.03 -52.92 -60.16
CA LEU A 7 -51.05 -51.52 -59.69
C LEU A 7 -50.87 -51.41 -58.17
N PHE A 8 -51.32 -52.41 -57.40
CA PHE A 8 -51.19 -52.42 -55.94
C PHE A 8 -49.76 -52.72 -55.47
N VAL A 9 -49.03 -53.58 -56.20
CA VAL A 9 -47.64 -53.94 -55.86
C VAL A 9 -46.65 -52.79 -56.14
N VAL A 10 -46.88 -51.96 -57.16
CA VAL A 10 -46.03 -50.79 -57.46
C VAL A 10 -46.29 -49.65 -56.46
N VAL A 11 -47.52 -49.45 -56.00
CA VAL A 11 -47.86 -48.44 -54.98
C VAL A 11 -47.33 -48.83 -53.59
N VAL A 12 -47.36 -50.12 -53.23
CA VAL A 12 -46.81 -50.60 -51.95
C VAL A 12 -45.27 -50.60 -51.94
N ALA A 13 -44.62 -50.96 -53.06
CA ALA A 13 -43.15 -50.88 -53.18
C ALA A 13 -42.64 -49.42 -53.21
N GLY A 14 -43.36 -48.52 -53.88
CA GLY A 14 -43.08 -47.08 -53.86
C GLY A 14 -43.31 -46.44 -52.49
N GLY A 15 -44.36 -46.85 -51.77
CA GLY A 15 -44.66 -46.38 -50.41
C GLY A 15 -43.64 -46.83 -49.36
N LEU A 16 -43.13 -48.06 -49.45
CA LEU A 16 -42.10 -48.59 -48.53
C LEU A 16 -40.73 -47.95 -48.76
N GLY A 17 -40.35 -47.69 -50.03
CA GLY A 17 -39.12 -46.96 -50.35
C GLY A 17 -39.17 -45.48 -49.91
N PHE A 18 -40.33 -44.84 -50.04
CA PHE A 18 -40.53 -43.47 -49.57
C PHE A 18 -40.48 -43.38 -48.04
N PHE A 19 -41.07 -44.34 -47.32
CA PHE A 19 -41.02 -44.38 -45.87
C PHE A 19 -39.59 -44.59 -45.36
N TRP A 20 -38.79 -45.45 -46.00
CA TRP A 20 -37.40 -45.70 -45.63
C TRP A 20 -36.50 -44.45 -45.85
N VAL A 21 -36.69 -43.75 -46.97
CA VAL A 21 -35.96 -42.50 -47.26
C VAL A 21 -36.38 -41.38 -46.31
N VAL A 22 -37.66 -41.29 -45.95
CA VAL A 22 -38.15 -40.32 -44.96
C VAL A 22 -37.57 -40.62 -43.56
N THR A 23 -37.51 -41.89 -43.14
CA THR A 23 -36.89 -42.26 -41.86
C THR A 23 -35.38 -41.97 -41.85
N GLN A 24 -34.67 -42.22 -42.95
CA GLN A 24 -33.24 -41.85 -43.03
C GLN A 24 -33.02 -40.33 -43.05
N LEU A 25 -33.93 -39.56 -43.66
CA LEU A 25 -33.87 -38.11 -43.64
C LEU A 25 -34.15 -37.53 -42.25
N GLU A 26 -35.09 -38.11 -41.50
CA GLU A 26 -35.35 -37.73 -40.10
C GLU A 26 -34.17 -38.11 -39.18
N GLU A 27 -33.58 -39.28 -39.37
CA GLU A 27 -32.42 -39.74 -38.59
C GLU A 27 -31.17 -38.90 -38.90
N ALA A 28 -30.92 -38.56 -40.18
CA ALA A 28 -29.85 -37.66 -40.56
C ALA A 28 -30.08 -36.22 -40.04
N ARG A 29 -31.33 -35.74 -40.05
CA ARG A 29 -31.68 -34.41 -39.53
C ARG A 29 -31.46 -34.31 -38.03
N THR A 30 -31.89 -35.31 -37.27
CA THR A 30 -31.64 -35.37 -35.81
C THR A 30 -30.15 -35.48 -35.49
N GLN A 31 -29.38 -36.22 -36.29
CA GLN A 31 -27.91 -36.26 -36.16
C GLN A 31 -27.25 -34.90 -36.43
N ILE A 32 -27.70 -34.16 -37.44
CA ILE A 32 -27.19 -32.82 -37.77
C ILE A 32 -27.54 -31.83 -36.65
N GLU A 33 -28.78 -31.87 -36.13
CA GLU A 33 -29.21 -31.01 -35.01
C GLU A 33 -28.39 -31.30 -33.74
N ASP A 34 -28.13 -32.58 -33.41
CA ASP A 34 -27.26 -32.98 -32.29
C ASP A 34 -25.80 -32.53 -32.50
N GLN A 35 -25.27 -32.64 -33.72
CA GLN A 35 -23.93 -32.15 -34.05
C GLN A 35 -23.83 -30.62 -33.95
N GLN A 36 -24.83 -29.89 -34.43
CA GLN A 36 -24.89 -28.43 -34.30
C GLN A 36 -24.96 -28.02 -32.83
N GLN A 37 -25.76 -28.71 -32.03
CA GLN A 37 -25.86 -28.43 -30.60
C GLN A 37 -24.53 -28.71 -29.87
N LYS A 38 -23.83 -29.79 -30.22
CA LYS A 38 -22.48 -30.08 -29.71
C LYS A 38 -21.46 -29.03 -30.11
N ILE A 39 -21.50 -28.53 -31.35
CA ILE A 39 -20.60 -27.46 -31.80
C ILE A 39 -20.88 -26.17 -31.01
N THR A 40 -22.14 -25.81 -30.82
CA THR A 40 -22.52 -24.63 -30.03
C THR A 40 -22.07 -24.74 -28.57
N ASP A 41 -22.28 -25.89 -27.92
CA ASP A 41 -21.81 -26.13 -26.55
C ASP A 41 -20.27 -26.11 -26.47
N GLN A 42 -19.57 -26.65 -27.46
CA GLN A 42 -18.11 -26.55 -27.55
C GLN A 42 -17.63 -25.12 -27.72
N GLN A 43 -18.27 -24.33 -28.59
CA GLN A 43 -17.94 -22.92 -28.79
C GLN A 43 -18.16 -22.11 -27.51
N GLN A 44 -19.29 -22.31 -26.83
CA GLN A 44 -19.55 -21.64 -25.56
C GLN A 44 -18.49 -21.96 -24.51
N ARG A 45 -18.07 -23.23 -24.39
CA ARG A 45 -17.00 -23.61 -23.46
C ARG A 45 -15.64 -23.01 -23.83
N LEU A 46 -15.35 -22.89 -25.11
CA LEU A 46 -14.12 -22.24 -25.58
C LEU A 46 -14.14 -20.74 -25.25
N ASP A 47 -15.28 -20.07 -25.44
CA ASP A 47 -15.45 -18.66 -25.10
C ASP A 47 -15.28 -18.43 -23.58
N GLU A 48 -15.90 -19.27 -22.74
CA GLU A 48 -15.74 -19.23 -21.28
C GLU A 48 -14.28 -19.49 -20.84
N GLN A 49 -13.58 -20.41 -21.51
CA GLN A 49 -12.16 -20.67 -21.24
C GLN A 49 -11.28 -19.49 -21.65
N GLN A 50 -11.54 -18.91 -22.82
CA GLN A 50 -10.81 -17.74 -23.31
C GLN A 50 -11.00 -16.56 -22.36
N GLU A 51 -12.24 -16.28 -21.94
CA GLU A 51 -12.52 -15.22 -20.96
C GLU A 51 -11.73 -15.45 -19.66
N MET A 52 -11.71 -16.68 -19.15
CA MET A 52 -10.93 -17.00 -17.95
C MET A 52 -9.42 -16.81 -18.12
N ILE A 53 -8.88 -17.09 -19.31
CA ILE A 53 -7.46 -16.85 -19.62
C ILE A 53 -7.19 -15.35 -19.62
N ASP A 54 -8.01 -14.58 -20.34
CA ASP A 54 -7.87 -13.12 -20.45
C ASP A 54 -7.93 -12.46 -19.06
N ARG A 55 -8.81 -12.92 -18.16
CA ARG A 55 -8.89 -12.38 -16.79
C ARG A 55 -7.66 -12.69 -15.95
N LYS A 56 -7.04 -13.86 -16.13
CA LYS A 56 -5.78 -14.20 -15.43
C LYS A 56 -4.60 -13.39 -15.94
N GLU A 57 -4.54 -13.15 -17.25
CA GLU A 57 -3.52 -12.27 -17.84
C GLU A 57 -3.69 -10.83 -17.35
N GLN A 58 -4.91 -10.32 -17.28
CA GLN A 58 -5.20 -9.00 -16.71
C GLN A 58 -4.80 -8.89 -15.24
N PHE A 59 -5.06 -9.94 -14.45
CA PHE A 59 -4.62 -9.97 -13.04
C PHE A 59 -3.10 -10.00 -12.92
N GLY A 60 -2.41 -10.82 -13.72
CA GLY A 60 -0.95 -10.84 -13.77
C GLY A 60 -0.36 -9.48 -14.11
N ALA A 61 -0.89 -8.82 -15.16
CA ALA A 61 -0.47 -7.48 -15.54
C ALA A 61 -0.73 -6.43 -14.44
N ALA A 62 -1.89 -6.48 -13.78
CA ALA A 62 -2.18 -5.58 -12.67
C ALA A 62 -1.26 -5.80 -11.45
N MET A 63 -0.84 -7.05 -11.18
CA MET A 63 0.15 -7.35 -10.15
C MET A 63 1.54 -6.82 -10.55
N ASP A 64 1.93 -6.96 -11.82
CA ASP A 64 3.20 -6.42 -12.32
C ASP A 64 3.23 -4.88 -12.19
N ASP A 65 2.13 -4.20 -12.53
CA ASP A 65 1.98 -2.75 -12.37
C ASP A 65 2.06 -2.32 -10.88
N LEU A 66 1.45 -3.10 -9.97
CA LEU A 66 1.57 -2.88 -8.53
C LEU A 66 3.05 -2.97 -8.09
N TYR A 67 3.76 -4.04 -8.48
CA TYR A 67 5.17 -4.21 -8.10
C TYR A 67 6.05 -3.11 -8.71
N ALA A 68 5.80 -2.70 -9.96
CA ALA A 68 6.50 -1.57 -10.58
C ALA A 68 6.27 -0.26 -9.83
N THR A 69 5.08 -0.07 -9.24
CA THR A 69 4.74 1.09 -8.39
C THR A 69 5.43 1.01 -7.02
N VAL A 70 5.56 -0.19 -6.45
CA VAL A 70 6.19 -0.42 -5.13
C VAL A 70 7.71 -0.40 -5.18
N ASP A 71 8.33 -0.86 -6.27
CA ASP A 71 9.78 -1.02 -6.37
C ASP A 71 10.59 0.25 -6.05
N PRO A 72 10.21 1.47 -6.50
CA PRO A 72 10.88 2.71 -6.11
C PRO A 72 10.77 3.06 -4.61
N LEU A 73 9.77 2.49 -3.92
CA LEU A 73 9.51 2.75 -2.51
C LEU A 73 10.31 1.82 -1.58
N VAL A 74 10.81 0.70 -2.12
CA VAL A 74 11.58 -0.29 -1.36
C VAL A 74 12.84 0.38 -0.76
N GLY A 75 13.04 0.19 0.54
CA GLY A 75 14.14 0.79 1.30
C GLY A 75 13.87 2.20 1.82
N LEU A 76 12.70 2.78 1.55
CA LEU A 76 12.21 3.93 2.31
C LEU A 76 11.78 3.49 3.70
N PRO A 77 12.00 4.29 4.76
CA PRO A 77 11.75 3.90 6.15
C PRO A 77 10.26 3.96 6.55
N TYR A 78 9.33 3.96 5.61
CA TYR A 78 7.89 4.21 5.86
C TYR A 78 7.01 3.02 5.43
N SER A 79 6.94 1.98 6.26
CA SER A 79 6.27 0.72 5.89
C SER A 79 4.79 0.88 5.50
N THR A 80 4.07 1.84 6.10
CA THR A 80 2.62 2.03 5.87
C THR A 80 2.26 2.54 4.48
N ILE A 81 3.22 3.05 3.70
CA ILE A 81 2.97 3.46 2.30
C ILE A 81 2.51 2.27 1.46
N VAL A 82 3.03 1.08 1.75
CA VAL A 82 2.66 -0.15 1.03
C VAL A 82 1.90 -1.06 1.98
N PRO A 83 0.55 -1.11 1.89
CA PRO A 83 -0.26 -1.93 2.78
C PRO A 83 -0.22 -3.39 2.34
N TRP A 84 0.88 -4.09 2.63
CA TRP A 84 1.11 -5.48 2.22
C TRP A 84 -0.01 -6.44 2.64
N ASN A 85 -0.62 -6.23 3.80
CA ASN A 85 -1.79 -7.01 4.23
C ASN A 85 -2.97 -6.92 3.24
N ARG A 86 -3.22 -5.76 2.61
CA ARG A 86 -4.24 -5.60 1.57
C ARG A 86 -3.82 -6.34 0.30
N VAL A 87 -2.55 -6.27 -0.08
CA VAL A 87 -2.01 -6.98 -1.24
C VAL A 87 -2.15 -8.49 -1.07
N GLU A 88 -1.80 -9.03 0.10
CA GLU A 88 -1.93 -10.45 0.43
C GLU A 88 -3.40 -10.91 0.37
N ASN A 89 -4.32 -10.15 0.97
CA ASN A 89 -5.75 -10.46 0.92
C ASN A 89 -6.30 -10.45 -0.52
N LEU A 90 -5.83 -9.54 -1.37
CA LEU A 90 -6.23 -9.49 -2.78
C LEU A 90 -5.71 -10.68 -3.57
N ALA A 91 -4.46 -11.09 -3.32
CA ALA A 91 -3.92 -12.30 -3.94
C ALA A 91 -4.67 -13.57 -3.50
N GLU A 92 -5.04 -13.67 -2.22
CA GLU A 92 -5.87 -14.77 -1.72
C GLU A 92 -7.27 -14.76 -2.36
N SER A 93 -7.92 -13.59 -2.46
CA SER A 93 -9.21 -13.42 -3.14
C SER A 93 -9.14 -13.88 -4.60
N ALA A 94 -8.14 -13.41 -5.34
CA ALA A 94 -7.92 -13.79 -6.74
C ALA A 94 -7.65 -15.29 -6.90
N TRP A 95 -6.92 -15.91 -5.97
CA TRP A 95 -6.73 -17.36 -5.96
C TRP A 95 -8.05 -18.12 -5.79
N ASN A 96 -8.93 -17.64 -4.91
CA ASN A 96 -10.25 -18.22 -4.70
C ASN A 96 -11.15 -18.04 -5.94
N HIS A 97 -11.04 -16.91 -6.65
CA HIS A 97 -11.77 -16.62 -7.87
C HIS A 97 -11.09 -17.11 -9.17
N ARG A 98 -10.00 -17.87 -9.11
CA ARG A 98 -9.24 -18.33 -10.31
C ARG A 98 -10.01 -19.15 -11.35
N ARG A 99 -11.27 -19.50 -11.07
CA ARG A 99 -12.22 -20.21 -11.95
C ARG A 99 -13.54 -19.46 -12.14
N ASN A 100 -13.62 -18.21 -11.71
CA ASN A 100 -14.79 -17.34 -11.80
C ASN A 100 -14.38 -16.02 -12.46
N ALA A 101 -14.74 -15.83 -13.73
CA ALA A 101 -14.30 -14.69 -14.53
C ALA A 101 -14.76 -13.36 -13.94
N THR A 102 -16.00 -13.29 -13.47
CA THR A 102 -16.57 -12.10 -12.85
C THR A 102 -15.85 -11.75 -11.55
N GLY A 103 -15.62 -12.74 -10.68
CA GLY A 103 -14.93 -12.53 -9.41
C GLY A 103 -13.49 -12.07 -9.62
N LEU A 104 -12.75 -12.75 -10.51
CA LEU A 104 -11.38 -12.37 -10.84
C LEU A 104 -11.31 -10.98 -11.50
N GLY A 105 -12.30 -10.65 -12.33
CA GLY A 105 -12.42 -9.30 -12.90
C GLY A 105 -12.62 -8.22 -11.85
N GLN A 106 -13.35 -8.49 -10.76
CA GLN A 106 -13.48 -7.56 -9.63
C GLN A 106 -12.15 -7.43 -8.88
N ASP A 107 -11.44 -8.54 -8.63
CA ASP A 107 -10.13 -8.50 -7.96
C ASP A 107 -9.11 -7.67 -8.76
N VAL A 108 -9.14 -7.74 -10.11
CA VAL A 108 -8.32 -6.89 -10.99
C VAL A 108 -8.58 -5.41 -10.77
N GLU A 109 -9.84 -4.99 -10.71
CA GLU A 109 -10.18 -3.58 -10.54
C GLU A 109 -9.78 -3.07 -9.15
N VAL A 110 -10.00 -3.86 -8.09
CA VAL A 110 -9.57 -3.48 -6.73
C VAL A 110 -8.05 -3.38 -6.64
N LEU A 111 -7.30 -4.25 -7.34
CA LEU A 111 -5.85 -4.17 -7.40
C LEU A 111 -5.34 -2.92 -8.12
N LYS A 112 -6.00 -2.51 -9.21
CA LYS A 112 -5.70 -1.25 -9.90
C LYS A 112 -5.99 -0.04 -9.02
N GLU A 113 -7.12 -0.05 -8.31
CA GLU A 113 -7.47 0.99 -7.35
C GLU A 113 -6.41 1.11 -6.25
N LEU A 114 -5.99 -0.01 -5.65
CA LEU A 114 -4.92 -0.03 -4.66
C LEU A 114 -3.60 0.51 -5.24
N THR A 115 -3.25 0.13 -6.47
CA THR A 115 -2.05 0.63 -7.14
C THR A 115 -2.11 2.15 -7.33
N ALA A 116 -3.27 2.67 -7.75
CA ALA A 116 -3.49 4.11 -7.89
C ALA A 116 -3.47 4.83 -6.54
N GLU A 117 -4.00 4.24 -5.47
CA GLU A 117 -3.92 4.77 -4.10
C GLU A 117 -2.46 4.93 -3.65
N ILE A 118 -1.64 3.87 -3.78
CA ILE A 118 -0.23 3.89 -3.39
C ILE A 118 0.53 4.95 -4.22
N SER A 119 0.33 4.97 -5.53
CA SER A 119 0.97 5.95 -6.41
C SER A 119 0.56 7.38 -6.08
N GLY A 120 -0.74 7.61 -5.82
CA GLY A 120 -1.27 8.93 -5.49
C GLY A 120 -0.78 9.44 -4.14
N GLN A 121 -0.79 8.58 -3.11
CA GLN A 121 -0.25 8.91 -1.81
C GLN A 121 1.26 9.24 -1.89
N SER A 122 2.03 8.40 -2.58
CA SER A 122 3.47 8.59 -2.75
C SER A 122 3.80 9.92 -3.45
N ALA A 123 3.09 10.23 -4.52
CA ALA A 123 3.26 11.50 -5.23
C ALA A 123 2.86 12.71 -4.36
N GLY A 124 1.74 12.62 -3.64
CA GLY A 124 1.27 13.70 -2.77
C GLY A 124 2.23 13.99 -1.62
N VAL A 125 2.78 12.96 -0.97
CA VAL A 125 3.77 13.14 0.11
C VAL A 125 5.05 13.78 -0.43
N ALA A 126 5.56 13.32 -1.57
CA ALA A 126 6.74 13.90 -2.19
C ALA A 126 6.52 15.37 -2.61
N GLU A 127 5.35 15.71 -3.14
CA GLU A 127 4.98 17.09 -3.48
C GLU A 127 4.89 17.99 -2.24
N GLN A 128 4.31 17.50 -1.15
CA GLN A 128 4.23 18.23 0.11
C GLN A 128 5.62 18.46 0.71
N ALA A 129 6.48 17.44 0.75
CA ALA A 129 7.84 17.58 1.24
C ALA A 129 8.66 18.61 0.43
N ALA A 130 8.42 18.70 -0.88
CA ALA A 130 9.05 19.71 -1.74
C ALA A 130 8.62 21.17 -1.42
N SER A 131 7.61 21.37 -0.57
CA SER A 131 7.18 22.70 -0.14
C SER A 131 8.06 23.31 0.97
N ASN A 132 8.93 22.51 1.59
CA ASN A 132 9.92 23.01 2.55
C ASN A 132 10.85 24.01 1.85
N ALA A 133 10.79 25.29 2.25
CA ALA A 133 11.38 26.38 1.47
C ALA A 133 11.95 27.54 2.30
N SER A 134 11.77 27.54 3.62
CA SER A 134 12.27 28.60 4.49
C SER A 134 13.73 28.45 4.87
N GLY A 135 14.31 27.26 4.74
CA GLY A 135 15.71 26.97 5.04
C GLY A 135 16.02 27.03 6.55
N THR A 136 14.98 26.93 7.39
CA THR A 136 15.15 26.86 8.85
C THR A 136 15.86 25.56 9.23
N ALA A 137 16.51 25.54 10.41
CA ALA A 137 17.13 24.31 10.91
C ALA A 137 16.13 23.14 11.09
N TRP A 138 14.85 23.45 11.32
CA TRP A 138 13.75 22.48 11.30
C TRP A 138 13.64 21.78 9.94
N GLU A 139 13.34 22.56 8.90
CA GLU A 139 13.16 22.05 7.54
C GLU A 139 14.43 21.36 7.03
N ALA A 140 15.60 22.01 7.17
CA ALA A 140 16.85 21.45 6.68
C ALA A 140 17.19 20.10 7.33
N THR A 141 16.90 19.95 8.62
CA THR A 141 17.10 18.69 9.34
C THR A 141 16.09 17.64 8.87
N LEU A 142 14.80 17.98 8.82
CA LEU A 142 13.72 17.08 8.40
C LEU A 142 13.85 16.64 6.94
N ASP A 143 14.26 17.52 6.04
CA ASP A 143 14.58 17.20 4.64
C ASP A 143 15.70 16.17 4.55
N SER A 144 16.76 16.36 5.36
CA SER A 144 17.92 15.48 5.38
C SER A 144 17.57 14.09 5.92
N ILE A 145 16.96 14.01 7.11
CA ILE A 145 16.65 12.72 7.74
C ILE A 145 15.42 12.05 7.14
N GLY A 146 14.46 12.84 6.68
CA GLY A 146 13.23 12.40 6.01
C GLY A 146 13.40 12.08 4.52
N ARG A 147 14.60 12.27 3.95
CA ARG A 147 14.95 11.90 2.55
C ARG A 147 13.97 12.47 1.51
N GLY A 148 13.41 13.66 1.76
CA GLY A 148 12.43 14.30 0.89
C GLY A 148 11.01 13.75 0.96
N TRP A 149 10.63 13.10 2.07
CA TRP A 149 9.28 12.57 2.31
C TRP A 149 8.57 13.22 3.51
N VAL A 150 9.22 14.16 4.20
CA VAL A 150 8.67 14.80 5.38
C VAL A 150 8.52 16.29 5.14
N SER A 151 7.29 16.79 5.25
CA SER A 151 6.98 18.22 5.20
C SER A 151 7.03 18.83 6.59
N THR A 152 7.37 20.11 6.64
CA THR A 152 7.29 20.95 7.84
C THR A 152 6.25 22.03 7.61
N VAL A 153 5.26 22.12 8.49
CA VAL A 153 4.25 23.18 8.46
C VAL A 153 4.40 24.04 9.69
N PHE A 154 4.56 25.35 9.50
CA PHE A 154 4.58 26.31 10.60
C PHE A 154 3.17 26.83 10.84
N ASP A 155 2.55 26.36 11.91
CA ASP A 155 1.17 26.68 12.25
C ASP A 155 1.10 27.85 13.25
N ASP A 156 0.33 28.88 12.90
CA ASP A 156 -0.05 29.98 13.82
C ASP A 156 -1.11 29.53 14.84
N THR A 157 -1.79 28.42 14.55
CA THR A 157 -2.68 27.74 15.50
C THR A 157 -1.86 26.87 16.45
N THR A 158 -2.48 26.30 17.49
CA THR A 158 -1.83 25.35 18.41
C THR A 158 -2.25 23.90 18.10
N PRO A 159 -1.91 23.33 16.92
CA PRO A 159 -2.33 21.97 16.56
C PRO A 159 -1.74 20.92 17.51
N CYS A 160 -0.57 21.23 18.08
CA CYS A 160 0.16 20.41 19.05
C CYS A 160 -0.23 20.69 20.51
N GLY A 161 -1.31 21.44 20.73
CA GLY A 161 -1.68 21.95 22.05
C GLY A 161 -0.84 23.14 22.50
N ALA A 162 -1.12 23.64 23.70
CA ALA A 162 -0.60 24.92 24.17
C ALA A 162 0.89 24.91 24.55
N THR A 163 1.49 23.73 24.77
CA THR A 163 2.81 23.59 25.40
C THR A 163 3.85 22.92 24.50
N ALA A 164 3.46 22.06 23.57
CA ALA A 164 4.40 21.38 22.67
C ALA A 164 4.90 22.35 21.59
N MET A 165 6.17 22.24 21.21
CA MET A 165 6.78 23.04 20.15
C MET A 165 6.38 22.55 18.76
N ALA A 166 6.22 21.23 18.63
CA ALA A 166 5.82 20.55 17.42
C ALA A 166 5.09 19.24 17.76
N CYS A 167 4.56 18.59 16.73
CA CYS A 167 3.90 17.30 16.83
C CYS A 167 3.73 16.66 15.45
N VAL A 168 3.51 15.35 15.46
CA VAL A 168 3.08 14.55 14.32
C VAL A 168 1.79 13.83 14.70
N THR A 169 0.87 13.63 13.74
CA THR A 169 -0.38 12.91 13.99
C THR A 169 -0.43 11.61 13.21
N SER A 170 -1.16 10.61 13.71
CA SER A 170 -1.33 9.34 13.00
C SER A 170 -2.11 9.47 11.68
N THR A 171 -2.95 10.51 11.56
CA THR A 171 -3.73 10.79 10.34
C THR A 171 -2.94 11.55 9.28
N ASP A 172 -1.89 12.25 9.69
CA ASP A 172 -0.97 12.97 8.80
C ASP A 172 0.49 12.71 9.25
N PRO A 173 0.99 11.48 9.05
CA PRO A 173 2.25 11.04 9.65
C PRO A 173 3.48 11.56 8.90
N PHE A 174 3.33 12.18 7.73
CA PHE A 174 4.43 12.72 6.93
C PHE A 174 4.62 14.23 7.12
N THR A 175 3.77 14.87 7.91
CA THR A 175 3.85 16.30 8.21
C THR A 175 4.22 16.51 9.66
N VAL A 176 5.30 17.27 9.88
CA VAL A 176 5.65 17.80 11.20
C VAL A 176 5.01 19.18 11.33
N HIS A 177 4.05 19.29 12.24
CA HIS A 177 3.42 20.57 12.59
C HIS A 177 4.27 21.25 13.65
N VAL A 178 4.78 22.43 13.33
CA VAL A 178 5.67 23.21 14.19
C VAL A 178 4.97 24.52 14.53
N ARG A 179 5.02 24.95 15.80
CA ARG A 179 4.49 26.26 16.16
C ARG A 179 5.27 27.37 15.46
N ALA A 180 4.52 28.30 14.85
CA ALA A 180 5.10 29.37 14.06
C ALA A 180 6.05 30.30 14.86
N ASP A 181 5.82 30.48 16.17
CA ASP A 181 6.68 31.31 17.01
C ASP A 181 8.11 30.75 17.12
N THR A 182 8.28 29.43 17.15
CA THR A 182 9.59 28.76 17.22
C THR A 182 10.45 28.94 15.96
N ARG A 183 9.83 29.35 14.85
CA ARG A 183 10.50 29.56 13.55
C ARG A 183 11.54 30.65 13.64
N THR A 184 11.21 31.75 14.31
CA THR A 184 12.04 32.96 14.35
C THR A 184 12.45 33.36 15.77
N ASP A 185 12.01 32.62 16.79
CA ASP A 185 12.39 32.88 18.16
C ASP A 185 13.93 32.82 18.32
N PRO A 186 14.59 33.92 18.73
CA PRO A 186 16.03 33.91 18.98
C PRO A 186 16.44 32.98 20.13
N ALA A 187 15.52 32.65 21.03
CA ALA A 187 15.74 31.72 22.13
C ALA A 187 15.84 30.26 21.68
N MET A 188 15.27 29.95 20.52
CA MET A 188 15.40 28.67 19.85
C MET A 188 16.68 28.72 19.02
N THR A 189 17.74 28.06 19.47
CA THR A 189 18.98 27.94 18.68
C THR A 189 18.82 26.88 17.60
N ASP A 190 19.70 26.86 16.60
CA ASP A 190 19.67 25.81 15.58
C ASP A 190 19.93 24.42 16.18
N TRP A 191 20.69 24.33 17.27
CA TRP A 191 20.84 23.08 18.02
C TRP A 191 19.50 22.61 18.59
N ILE A 192 18.74 23.52 19.21
CA ILE A 192 17.42 23.21 19.78
C ILE A 192 16.46 22.74 18.68
N ARG A 193 16.39 23.48 17.57
CA ARG A 193 15.55 23.11 16.40
C ARG A 193 15.96 21.77 15.80
N THR A 194 17.25 21.48 15.73
CA THR A 194 17.78 20.21 15.22
C THR A 194 17.38 19.07 16.15
N GLY A 195 17.57 19.22 17.47
CA GLY A 195 17.14 18.23 18.46
C GLY A 195 15.65 17.90 18.35
N ALA A 196 14.84 18.94 18.22
CA ALA A 196 13.40 18.81 18.13
C ALA A 196 12.99 18.16 16.81
N ALA A 197 13.64 18.51 15.69
CA ALA A 197 13.43 17.86 14.40
C ALA A 197 13.71 16.36 14.43
N TYR A 198 14.79 15.92 15.09
CA TYR A 198 15.05 14.50 15.26
C TYR A 198 13.98 13.80 16.12
N HIS A 199 13.52 14.45 17.19
CA HIS A 199 12.44 13.94 18.05
C HIS A 199 11.15 13.77 17.24
N GLU A 200 10.69 14.81 16.52
CA GLU A 200 9.47 14.75 15.72
C GLU A 200 9.57 13.73 14.58
N TYR A 201 10.75 13.62 13.96
CA TYR A 201 10.97 12.60 12.94
C TYR A 201 10.87 11.17 13.51
N ALA A 202 11.20 10.96 14.78
CA ALA A 202 10.95 9.68 15.42
C ALA A 202 9.44 9.37 15.44
N HIS A 203 8.57 10.34 15.68
CA HIS A 203 7.12 10.13 15.59
C HIS A 203 6.65 9.80 14.17
N VAL A 204 7.21 10.46 13.14
CA VAL A 204 6.97 10.07 11.73
C VAL A 204 7.27 8.57 11.55
N LEU A 205 8.44 8.13 12.00
CA LEU A 205 8.85 6.72 11.91
C LEU A 205 7.96 5.79 12.74
N GLN A 206 7.54 6.20 13.94
CA GLN A 206 6.65 5.44 14.80
C GLN A 206 5.29 5.20 14.14
N PHE A 207 4.66 6.25 13.60
CA PHE A 207 3.35 6.15 12.94
C PHE A 207 3.41 5.40 11.61
N THR A 208 4.52 5.51 10.88
CA THR A 208 4.71 4.82 9.59
C THR A 208 5.24 3.38 9.74
N ASN A 209 5.54 2.94 10.95
CA ASN A 209 6.00 1.58 11.25
C ASN A 209 5.42 1.08 12.59
N PRO A 210 4.09 0.96 12.72
CA PRO A 210 3.46 0.64 14.02
C PRO A 210 3.93 -0.71 14.58
N GLY A 211 4.03 -1.75 13.75
CA GLY A 211 4.46 -3.09 14.20
C GLY A 211 5.88 -3.13 14.80
N PRO A 212 6.93 -2.67 14.07
CA PRO A 212 8.27 -2.54 14.62
C PRO A 212 8.35 -1.63 15.86
N THR A 213 7.54 -0.57 15.89
CA THR A 213 7.48 0.38 17.00
C THR A 213 6.90 -0.25 18.26
N ASP A 214 5.77 -0.94 18.17
CA ASP A 214 5.13 -1.63 19.30
C ASP A 214 6.10 -2.63 19.97
N ALA A 215 6.91 -3.32 19.17
CA ALA A 215 7.92 -4.24 19.68
C ALA A 215 9.07 -3.53 20.43
N ALA A 216 9.46 -2.33 19.99
CA ALA A 216 10.54 -1.55 20.61
C ALA A 216 10.07 -0.79 21.86
N LEU A 217 8.82 -0.33 21.90
CA LEU A 217 8.24 0.50 22.96
C LEU A 217 8.36 -0.12 24.36
N ALA A 218 8.38 -1.45 24.46
CA ALA A 218 8.57 -2.14 25.73
C ALA A 218 9.87 -1.73 26.46
N SER A 219 10.94 -1.40 25.72
CA SER A 219 12.22 -0.92 26.27
C SER A 219 12.19 0.54 26.76
N PHE A 220 11.10 1.24 26.48
CA PHE A 220 10.86 2.64 26.85
C PHE A 220 9.64 2.76 27.77
N GLY A 221 9.26 1.67 28.45
CA GLY A 221 8.11 1.67 29.37
C GLY A 221 6.75 1.84 28.69
N GLY A 222 6.69 1.66 27.36
CA GLY A 222 5.49 1.92 26.56
C GLY A 222 5.29 3.38 26.18
N ASP A 223 6.27 4.25 26.42
CA ASP A 223 6.17 5.69 26.17
C ASP A 223 6.83 6.08 24.84
N VAL A 224 6.02 6.60 23.92
CA VAL A 224 6.43 7.05 22.58
C VAL A 224 7.30 8.30 22.61
N GLU A 225 7.09 9.18 23.60
CA GLU A 225 7.86 10.41 23.79
C GLU A 225 9.27 10.09 24.28
N THR A 226 9.36 9.22 25.29
CA THR A 226 10.64 8.70 25.78
C THR A 226 11.44 8.03 24.65
N MET A 227 10.76 7.26 23.79
CA MET A 227 11.41 6.63 22.63
C MET A 227 11.87 7.66 21.60
N ALA A 228 11.09 8.73 21.37
CA ALA A 228 11.45 9.82 20.45
C ALA A 228 12.66 10.63 20.95
N ASP A 229 12.72 10.95 22.25
CA ASP A 229 13.89 11.56 22.89
C ASP A 229 15.13 10.68 22.73
N CYS A 230 14.99 9.38 22.99
CA CYS A 230 16.05 8.40 22.80
C CYS A 230 16.53 8.30 21.35
N TYR A 231 15.64 8.44 20.37
CA TYR A 231 16.02 8.50 18.96
C TYR A 231 16.91 9.72 18.68
N ALA A 232 16.48 10.91 19.10
CA ALA A 232 17.25 12.13 18.90
C ALA A 232 18.63 12.04 19.56
N LEU A 233 18.70 11.58 20.81
CA LEU A 233 19.96 11.40 21.54
C LEU A 233 20.89 10.38 20.90
N THR A 234 20.34 9.31 20.31
CA THR A 234 21.13 8.25 19.66
C THR A 234 21.86 8.78 18.42
N PHE A 235 21.19 9.59 17.60
CA PHE A 235 21.74 10.05 16.31
C PHE A 235 22.44 11.40 16.37
N LEU A 236 22.18 12.21 17.39
CA LEU A 236 22.92 13.44 17.67
C LEU A 236 24.15 13.21 18.56
N ASP A 237 24.36 11.98 19.04
CA ASP A 237 25.40 11.62 20.02
C ASP A 237 25.37 12.49 21.30
N GLY A 238 24.18 13.00 21.65
CA GLY A 238 23.96 13.83 22.84
C GLY A 238 23.81 12.99 24.10
N TRP A 239 24.12 13.53 25.27
CA TRP A 239 23.89 12.86 26.57
C TRP A 239 22.47 13.10 27.08
N SER A 240 22.01 14.36 27.04
CA SER A 240 20.62 14.76 27.23
C SER A 240 20.23 15.79 26.16
N LEU A 241 18.93 16.05 26.05
CA LEU A 241 18.37 17.09 25.19
C LEU A 241 18.26 18.43 25.92
N ASP A 242 18.88 18.53 27.10
CA ASP A 242 18.96 19.77 27.87
C ASP A 242 20.07 20.65 27.33
N HIS A 243 19.82 21.95 27.31
CA HIS A 243 20.73 22.95 26.80
C HIS A 243 20.62 24.24 27.58
N GLU A 244 21.77 24.83 27.89
CA GLU A 244 21.83 26.18 28.45
C GLU A 244 21.98 27.18 27.31
N VAL A 245 21.01 28.09 27.16
CA VAL A 245 21.13 29.20 26.23
C VAL A 245 21.59 30.44 27.00
N SER A 246 22.81 30.88 26.71
CA SER A 246 23.37 32.08 27.32
C SER A 246 22.58 33.33 26.92
N ILE A 247 22.18 34.11 27.92
CA ILE A 247 21.58 35.43 27.72
C ILE A 247 22.69 36.49 27.70
N ASP A 248 23.63 36.40 28.66
CA ASP A 248 24.84 37.21 28.76
C ASP A 248 25.98 36.43 29.44
N GLU A 249 27.07 37.10 29.82
CA GLU A 249 28.24 36.47 30.48
C GLU A 249 27.91 35.82 31.84
N TYR A 250 26.79 36.20 32.47
CA TYR A 250 26.46 35.81 33.84
C TYR A 250 25.10 35.12 33.98
N SER A 251 24.33 35.00 32.89
CA SER A 251 22.99 34.44 32.93
C SER A 251 22.68 33.57 31.71
N TYR A 252 21.92 32.52 31.98
CA TYR A 252 21.42 31.56 31.00
C TYR A 252 20.02 31.10 31.41
N TYR A 253 19.28 30.52 30.49
CA TYR A 253 18.13 29.69 30.81
C TYR A 253 18.34 28.28 30.27
N GLU A 254 17.77 27.30 30.98
CA GLU A 254 17.81 25.89 30.59
C GLU A 254 16.61 25.59 29.69
N VAL A 255 16.86 24.90 28.60
CA VAL A 255 15.87 24.40 27.64
C VAL A 255 16.03 22.90 27.55
N SER A 256 14.97 22.15 27.83
CA SER A 256 14.87 20.74 27.47
C SER A 256 14.14 20.63 26.14
N VAL A 257 14.76 19.97 25.16
CA VAL A 257 14.09 19.55 23.94
C VAL A 257 13.46 18.18 24.19
N GLY A 258 12.17 18.02 23.91
CA GLY A 258 11.43 16.81 24.30
C GLY A 258 11.11 16.77 25.80
N TYR A 259 10.93 15.56 26.35
CA TYR A 259 10.42 15.35 27.71
C TYR A 259 11.53 15.19 28.77
N GLY A 260 12.76 15.60 28.45
CA GLY A 260 13.88 15.69 29.40
C GLY A 260 14.46 14.33 29.80
N TYR A 261 14.31 13.32 28.94
CA TYR A 261 14.79 11.98 29.22
C TYR A 261 16.28 11.80 28.89
N THR A 262 17.00 11.00 29.67
CA THR A 262 18.38 10.58 29.36
C THR A 262 18.38 9.15 28.85
N CYS A 263 18.86 8.94 27.63
CA CYS A 263 18.88 7.63 26.98
C CYS A 263 20.17 6.84 27.28
N ASP A 264 20.04 5.67 27.92
CA ASP A 264 21.17 4.81 28.24
C ASP A 264 21.70 4.02 27.02
N ALA A 265 22.86 3.37 27.19
CA ALA A 265 23.50 2.62 26.10
C ALA A 265 22.65 1.45 25.57
N SER A 266 21.85 0.81 26.43
CA SER A 266 20.98 -0.30 26.05
C SER A 266 19.80 0.19 25.22
N GLN A 267 19.19 1.29 25.61
CA GLN A 267 18.10 1.94 24.90
C GLN A 267 18.56 2.50 23.55
N ARG A 268 19.75 3.09 23.49
CA ARG A 268 20.36 3.50 22.21
C ARG A 268 20.57 2.32 21.26
N GLN A 269 20.92 1.14 21.79
CA GLN A 269 21.02 -0.06 20.96
C GLN A 269 19.65 -0.50 20.44
N VAL A 270 18.60 -0.44 21.28
CA VAL A 270 17.22 -0.71 20.84
C VAL A 270 16.79 0.25 19.73
N ILE A 271 17.12 1.55 19.82
CA ILE A 271 16.85 2.51 18.74
C ILE A 271 17.53 2.10 17.44
N ARG A 272 18.82 1.73 17.47
CA ARG A 272 19.54 1.29 16.26
C ARG A 272 18.92 0.03 15.65
N ASP A 273 18.56 -0.93 16.48
CA ASP A 273 17.92 -2.16 16.06
C ASP A 273 16.52 -1.92 15.50
N TRP A 274 15.76 -0.99 16.09
CA TRP A 274 14.45 -0.55 15.61
C TRP A 274 14.58 0.10 14.24
N VAL A 275 15.45 1.12 14.09
CA VAL A 275 15.71 1.79 12.81
C VAL A 275 16.13 0.80 11.71
N GLY A 276 16.97 -0.19 12.05
CA GLY A 276 17.42 -1.22 11.11
C GLY A 276 16.31 -2.15 10.60
N ARG A 277 15.11 -2.12 11.21
CA ARG A 277 13.95 -2.92 10.81
C ARG A 277 12.86 -2.11 10.11
N LEU A 278 13.01 -0.79 10.00
CA LEU A 278 11.99 0.07 9.44
C LEU A 278 11.95 -0.02 7.92
N GLY A 279 10.77 0.28 7.40
CA GLY A 279 10.61 0.60 6.00
C GLY A 279 9.93 -0.44 5.14
N VAL A 280 9.85 -0.10 3.86
CA VAL A 280 9.22 -0.91 2.83
C VAL A 280 10.20 -1.99 2.40
N THR A 281 9.87 -3.23 2.72
CA THR A 281 10.56 -4.41 2.21
C THR A 281 9.72 -5.06 1.12
N ARG A 282 10.36 -5.50 0.02
CA ARG A 282 9.66 -6.27 -1.01
C ARG A 282 9.17 -7.59 -0.39
N GLN A 283 7.86 -7.84 -0.49
CA GLN A 283 7.28 -9.12 -0.12
C GLN A 283 6.95 -9.91 -1.39
N THR A 284 7.10 -11.23 -1.30
CA THR A 284 6.64 -12.13 -2.37
C THR A 284 5.26 -12.63 -1.97
N VAL A 285 4.25 -12.20 -2.73
CA VAL A 285 2.87 -12.60 -2.49
C VAL A 285 2.51 -13.80 -3.37
N GLY A 286 1.94 -14.85 -2.78
CA GLY A 286 1.40 -16.01 -3.52
C GLY A 286 2.38 -17.17 -3.78
N GLY A 287 3.23 -17.51 -2.78
CA GLY A 287 3.98 -18.77 -2.76
C GLY A 287 3.14 -19.99 -2.38
#